data_AF-A0A7S4CHL5-F1
#
_entry.id   AF-A0A7S4CHL5-F1
#
_cell.length_a   1.000
_cell.length_b   1.000
_cell.length_c   1.000
_cell.angle_alpha   90.00
_cell.angle_beta   90.00
_cell.angle_gamma   90.00
#
_symmetry.space_group_name_H-M   'P 1'
#
loop_
_entity.id
_entity.type
_entity.pdbx_description
1 polymer ?
#
loop_
_entity_poly.entity_id
_entity_poly.type
_entity_poly.pdbx_seq_one_letter_code
_entity_poly.pdbx_strand_id
1 'polypeptide(L)'
;AWADALMQALRATKHDAVAETLPKGQDTIFHFFRVIACTGFAIRRDTNKDLGYAIYHKASVINHSCQPNATTQIGRFGVMTVVTTGRITKGDELRISYTNDLYQPVAARCRAFGFFQCNCVRCDQDNKLDPPKGDALLTAFQCSKCELPRLRLQGICPRCGASCESG
;
A
#
# COMPACT_ATOMS: atom_id res chain seq x y z
N ALA A 1 -6.34 22.10 14.47
CA ALA A 1 -7.57 22.74 13.92
C ALA A 1 -7.57 22.80 12.38
N TRP A 2 -6.66 23.52 11.70
CA TRP A 2 -6.54 23.47 10.23
C TRP A 2 -5.53 22.43 9.72
N ALA A 3 -4.40 22.29 10.42
CA ALA A 3 -3.41 21.25 10.14
C ALA A 3 -4.02 19.85 10.28
N ASP A 4 -4.81 19.58 11.32
CA ASP A 4 -5.46 18.27 11.49
C ASP A 4 -6.48 17.99 10.38
N ALA A 5 -7.26 18.98 9.96
CA ALA A 5 -8.20 18.85 8.86
C ALA A 5 -7.48 18.64 7.51
N LEU A 6 -6.36 19.33 7.28
CA LEU A 6 -5.51 19.11 6.12
C LEU A 6 -4.84 17.73 6.16
N MET A 7 -4.37 17.26 7.31
CA MET A 7 -3.76 15.94 7.47
C MET A 7 -4.81 14.83 7.32
N GLN A 8 -6.04 15.04 7.79
CA GLN A 8 -7.17 14.16 7.55
C GLN A 8 -7.58 14.16 6.08
N ALA A 9 -7.61 15.32 5.43
CA ALA A 9 -7.88 15.44 4.00
C ALA A 9 -6.76 14.80 3.16
N LEU A 10 -5.49 14.95 3.52
CA LEU A 10 -4.34 14.32 2.84
C LEU A 10 -4.28 12.80 3.05
N ARG A 11 -4.81 12.31 4.17
CA ARG A 11 -5.02 10.87 4.42
C ARG A 11 -6.21 10.36 3.61
N ALA A 12 -7.31 11.10 3.59
CA ALA A 12 -8.49 10.79 2.79
C ALA A 12 -8.20 10.89 1.28
N THR A 13 -7.32 11.78 0.82
CA THR A 13 -6.98 11.91 -0.62
C THR A 13 -6.15 10.75 -1.16
N LYS A 14 -5.48 9.95 -0.32
CA LYS A 14 -4.91 8.66 -0.77
C LYS A 14 -6.00 7.60 -0.99
N HIS A 15 -7.12 7.73 -0.28
CA HIS A 15 -8.17 6.72 -0.21
C HIS A 15 -9.47 7.09 -0.95
N ASP A 16 -9.72 8.36 -1.27
CA ASP A 16 -10.98 8.84 -1.85
C ASP A 16 -10.83 10.04 -2.80
N ALA A 17 -11.77 10.07 -3.77
CA ALA A 17 -11.89 10.88 -4.97
C ALA A 17 -12.03 12.40 -4.77
N VAL A 18 -11.06 13.05 -4.14
CA VAL A 18 -11.03 14.54 -4.03
C VAL A 18 -10.77 15.23 -5.39
N ALA A 19 -10.39 14.48 -6.43
CA ALA A 19 -10.23 15.06 -7.77
C ALA A 19 -11.55 15.54 -8.39
N GLU A 20 -12.71 15.02 -7.98
CA GLU A 20 -14.01 15.31 -8.61
C GLU A 20 -14.83 16.41 -7.91
N THR A 21 -14.52 16.74 -6.65
CA THR A 21 -15.33 17.67 -5.84
C THR A 21 -14.80 19.09 -5.77
N LEU A 22 -13.68 19.40 -6.42
CA LEU A 22 -13.03 20.71 -6.30
C LEU A 22 -13.47 21.69 -7.41
N PRO A 23 -13.91 22.91 -7.05
CA PRO A 23 -14.43 23.89 -8.01
C PRO A 23 -13.34 24.31 -9.02
N LYS A 24 -13.70 24.27 -10.31
CA LYS A 24 -12.86 24.75 -11.42
C LYS A 24 -12.72 26.28 -11.34
N GLY A 25 -11.50 26.80 -11.45
CA GLY A 25 -11.20 28.25 -11.37
C GLY A 25 -10.27 28.67 -10.22
N GLN A 26 -9.83 27.73 -9.37
CA GLN A 26 -8.79 27.92 -8.34
C GLN A 26 -7.64 26.91 -8.54
N ASP A 27 -7.26 26.73 -9.80
CA ASP A 27 -6.59 25.53 -10.29
C ASP A 27 -5.22 25.29 -9.64
N THR A 28 -4.46 26.34 -9.33
CA THR A 28 -3.10 26.21 -8.77
C THR A 28 -3.08 25.69 -7.33
N ILE A 29 -4.00 26.16 -6.48
CA ILE A 29 -4.03 25.77 -5.06
C ILE A 29 -4.49 24.31 -4.95
N PHE A 30 -5.51 23.93 -5.71
CA PHE A 30 -5.97 22.55 -5.74
C PHE A 30 -4.96 21.61 -6.41
N HIS A 31 -4.28 22.06 -7.46
CA HIS A 31 -3.16 21.32 -8.04
C HIS A 31 -2.06 21.07 -7.00
N PHE A 32 -1.68 22.09 -6.22
CA PHE A 32 -0.70 21.95 -5.15
C PHE A 32 -1.10 20.91 -4.10
N PHE A 33 -2.35 20.92 -3.64
CA PHE A 33 -2.84 19.89 -2.71
C PHE A 33 -2.84 18.48 -3.31
N ARG A 34 -3.16 18.33 -4.60
CA ARG A 34 -3.06 17.05 -5.31
C ARG A 34 -1.61 16.57 -5.39
N VAL A 35 -0.66 17.46 -5.66
CA VAL A 35 0.77 17.13 -5.64
C VAL A 35 1.18 16.62 -4.26
N ILE A 36 0.81 17.31 -3.18
CA ILE A 36 1.11 16.86 -1.81
C ILE A 36 0.50 15.48 -1.53
N ALA A 37 -0.77 15.27 -1.89
CA ALA A 37 -1.47 14.01 -1.67
C ALA A 37 -0.76 12.81 -2.33
N CYS A 38 -0.30 12.97 -3.56
CA CYS A 38 0.31 11.90 -4.35
C CYS A 38 1.80 11.71 -4.05
N THR A 39 2.52 12.77 -3.70
CA THR A 39 4.00 12.76 -3.60
C THR A 39 4.53 12.90 -2.18
N GLY A 40 3.65 13.17 -1.22
CA GLY A 40 4.00 13.42 0.18
C GLY A 40 4.44 12.16 0.92
N PHE A 41 5.55 12.30 1.65
CA PHE A 41 6.08 11.29 2.55
C PHE A 41 5.80 11.70 3.99
N ALA A 42 5.17 10.82 4.75
CA ALA A 42 4.91 11.07 6.16
C ALA A 42 6.21 11.01 6.96
N ILE A 43 6.50 12.08 7.70
CA ILE A 43 7.62 12.13 8.63
C ILE A 43 7.18 11.47 9.92
N ARG A 44 7.88 10.40 10.32
CA ARG A 44 7.61 9.65 11.54
C ARG A 44 8.84 9.73 12.44
N ARG A 45 8.61 9.98 13.74
CA ARG A 45 9.60 9.67 14.78
C ARG A 45 9.21 8.36 15.47
N ASP A 46 10.05 7.96 16.40
CA ASP A 46 10.11 6.73 17.22
C ASP A 46 8.76 6.15 17.70
N THR A 47 7.66 6.91 17.67
CA THR A 47 6.31 6.50 18.08
C THR A 47 5.41 6.01 16.93
N ASN A 48 5.92 5.86 15.70
CA ASN A 48 5.13 5.52 14.50
C ASN A 48 4.00 6.51 14.17
N LYS A 49 3.95 7.65 14.86
CA LYS A 49 2.99 8.73 14.63
C LYS A 49 3.52 9.68 13.56
N ASP A 50 2.67 10.02 12.61
CA ASP A 50 2.98 11.06 11.63
C ASP A 50 3.08 12.42 12.32
N LEU A 51 4.21 13.09 12.15
CA LEU A 51 4.46 14.46 12.64
C LEU A 51 4.16 15.51 11.58
N GLY A 52 4.16 15.12 10.31
CA GLY A 52 3.96 16.00 9.16
C GLY A 52 4.21 15.25 7.85
N TYR A 53 4.13 15.98 6.75
CA TYR A 53 4.52 15.49 5.42
C TYR A 53 5.68 16.32 4.87
N ALA A 54 6.55 15.68 4.11
CA ALA A 54 7.55 16.34 3.30
C ALA A 54 7.51 15.85 1.86
N ILE A 55 7.87 16.75 0.94
CA ILE A 55 7.97 16.45 -0.49
C ILE A 55 9.44 16.28 -0.82
N TYR A 56 9.78 15.17 -1.46
CA TYR A 56 11.14 14.85 -1.87
C TYR A 56 11.14 14.59 -3.36
N HIS A 57 11.39 15.62 -4.16
CA HIS A 57 11.23 15.56 -5.61
C HIS A 57 11.88 14.34 -6.26
N LYS A 58 13.11 13.98 -5.85
CA LYS A 58 13.83 12.81 -6.36
C LYS A 58 13.25 11.46 -5.92
N ALA A 59 12.60 11.39 -4.77
CA ALA A 59 11.98 10.16 -4.29
C ALA A 59 10.55 10.00 -4.81
N SER A 60 9.87 11.12 -5.13
CA SER A 60 8.50 11.12 -5.65
C SER A 60 8.34 10.47 -7.03
N VAL A 61 9.44 10.20 -7.75
CA VAL A 61 9.42 9.46 -9.02
C VAL A 61 9.54 7.94 -8.85
N ILE A 62 9.79 7.45 -7.63
CA ILE A 62 9.97 6.02 -7.36
C ILE A 62 8.60 5.37 -7.23
N ASN A 63 8.30 4.41 -8.10
CA ASN A 63 7.00 3.77 -8.18
C ASN A 63 6.70 2.81 -7.01
N HIS A 64 5.42 2.48 -6.87
CA HIS A 64 4.94 1.51 -5.90
C HIS A 64 5.18 0.04 -6.30
N SER A 65 5.49 -0.81 -5.33
CA SER A 65 5.29 -2.25 -5.40
C SER A 65 4.88 -2.83 -4.04
N CYS A 66 3.95 -3.80 -4.01
CA CYS A 66 3.64 -4.60 -2.82
C CYS A 66 4.72 -5.65 -2.50
N GLN A 67 5.74 -5.76 -3.36
CA GLN A 67 7.00 -6.47 -3.16
C GLN A 67 8.15 -5.52 -3.55
N PRO A 68 8.46 -4.52 -2.70
CA PRO A 68 9.45 -3.50 -3.03
C PRO A 68 10.88 -4.04 -2.95
N ASN A 69 11.79 -3.45 -3.74
CA ASN A 69 13.23 -3.72 -3.69
C ASN A 69 14.02 -2.58 -3.03
N ALA A 70 13.33 -1.52 -2.59
CA ALA A 70 13.89 -0.44 -1.81
C ALA A 70 12.92 0.03 -0.72
N THR A 71 13.46 0.71 0.28
CA THR A 71 12.70 1.38 1.35
C THR A 71 13.20 2.81 1.54
N THR A 72 12.34 3.66 2.09
CA THR A 72 12.67 5.06 2.42
C THR A 72 12.80 5.21 3.93
N GLN A 73 13.83 5.91 4.37
CA GLN A 73 14.02 6.30 5.76
C GLN A 73 14.21 7.82 5.82
N ILE A 74 13.51 8.49 6.74
CA ILE A 74 13.68 9.92 6.98
C ILE A 74 14.46 10.07 8.28
N GLY A 75 15.72 10.48 8.17
CA GLY A 75 16.64 10.65 9.28
C GLY A 75 16.52 12.00 9.99
N ARG A 76 17.55 12.34 10.77
CA ARG A 76 17.64 13.66 11.41
C ARG A 76 17.62 14.78 10.36
N PHE A 77 17.05 15.91 10.75
CA PHE A 77 16.90 17.11 9.88
C PHE A 77 16.06 16.88 8.61
N GLY A 78 15.29 15.80 8.53
CA GLY A 78 14.42 15.54 7.38
C GLY A 78 15.17 15.06 6.15
N VAL A 79 16.39 14.53 6.28
CA VAL A 79 17.10 13.91 5.15
C VAL A 79 16.46 12.56 4.83
N MET A 80 16.01 12.38 3.58
CA MET A 80 15.51 11.10 3.10
C MET A 80 16.63 10.26 2.48
N THR A 81 16.72 9.02 2.91
CA THR A 81 17.58 7.99 2.34
C THR A 81 16.74 6.89 1.72
N VAL A 82 17.07 6.51 0.49
CA VAL A 82 16.51 5.32 -0.17
C VAL A 82 17.52 4.19 -0.05
N VAL A 83 17.11 3.09 0.56
CA VAL A 83 17.97 1.94 0.85
C VAL A 83 17.42 0.71 0.14
N THR A 84 18.27 0.00 -0.60
CA THR A 84 17.88 -1.23 -1.27
C THR A 84 17.67 -2.35 -0.26
N THR A 85 16.59 -3.12 -0.40
CA THR A 85 16.26 -4.26 0.49
C THR A 85 16.80 -5.60 -0.03
N GLY A 86 17.45 -5.59 -1.19
CA GLY A 86 18.05 -6.76 -1.82
C GLY A 86 19.05 -6.37 -2.90
N ARG A 87 19.53 -7.37 -3.66
CA ARG A 87 20.42 -7.13 -4.81
C ARG A 87 19.65 -6.43 -5.93
N ILE A 88 20.28 -5.45 -6.55
CA ILE A 88 19.75 -4.70 -7.69
C ILE A 88 20.83 -4.66 -8.77
N THR A 89 20.44 -4.87 -10.01
CA THR A 89 21.32 -4.80 -11.18
C THR A 89 21.08 -3.49 -11.95
N LYS A 90 22.06 -3.09 -12.77
CA LYS A 90 21.92 -1.88 -13.58
C LYS A 90 20.75 -2.04 -14.56
N GLY A 91 19.80 -1.10 -14.51
CA GLY A 91 18.59 -1.12 -15.34
C GLY A 91 17.35 -1.60 -14.59
N ASP A 92 17.50 -2.20 -13.40
CA ASP A 92 16.35 -2.53 -12.57
C ASP A 92 15.66 -1.25 -12.06
N GLU A 93 14.33 -1.24 -12.16
CA GLU A 93 13.50 -0.19 -11.58
C GLU A 93 13.51 -0.29 -10.04
N LEU A 94 13.76 0.83 -9.38
CA LEU A 94 13.58 0.96 -7.94
C LEU A 94 12.09 1.10 -7.60
N ARG A 95 11.62 0.35 -6.62
CA ARG A 95 10.22 0.35 -6.18
C ARG A 95 10.15 0.34 -4.66
N ILE A 96 9.27 1.18 -4.12
CA ILE A 96 9.02 1.31 -2.67
C ILE A 96 7.57 0.94 -2.34
N SER A 97 7.25 0.70 -1.06
CA SER A 97 5.85 0.58 -0.65
C SER A 97 5.26 1.95 -0.36
N TYR A 98 4.07 2.22 -0.89
CA TYR A 98 3.30 3.43 -0.58
C TYR A 98 2.31 3.20 0.57
N THR A 99 2.09 1.93 0.92
CA THR A 99 1.17 1.49 1.98
C THR A 99 1.93 0.81 3.12
N ASN A 100 1.38 0.93 4.33
CA ASN A 100 1.84 0.17 5.50
C ASN A 100 1.14 -1.19 5.60
N ASP A 101 0.13 -1.45 4.77
CA ASP A 101 -0.72 -2.64 4.82
C ASP A 101 -0.13 -3.82 4.03
N LEU A 102 1.20 -3.90 3.90
CA LEU A 102 1.87 -4.97 3.15
C LEU A 102 1.52 -6.37 3.66
N TYR A 103 1.07 -6.50 4.91
CA TYR A 103 0.65 -7.76 5.54
C TYR A 103 -0.86 -7.97 5.52
N GLN A 104 -1.59 -7.24 4.67
CA GLN A 104 -3.02 -7.45 4.41
C GLN A 104 -3.23 -8.12 3.04
N PRO A 105 -4.35 -8.80 2.80
CA PRO A 105 -4.68 -9.39 1.49
C PRO A 105 -4.72 -8.35 0.36
N VAL A 106 -4.56 -8.79 -0.89
CA VAL A 106 -4.49 -7.95 -2.10
C VAL A 106 -5.65 -6.94 -2.19
N ALA A 107 -6.87 -7.35 -1.84
CA ALA A 107 -8.04 -6.48 -1.81
C ALA A 107 -7.88 -5.30 -0.83
N ALA A 108 -7.26 -5.52 0.33
CA ALA A 108 -6.99 -4.46 1.29
C ALA A 108 -5.83 -3.55 0.84
N ARG A 109 -4.75 -4.11 0.31
CA ARG A 109 -3.60 -3.32 -0.19
C ARG A 109 -3.99 -2.39 -1.34
N CYS A 110 -4.78 -2.90 -2.29
CA CYS A 110 -5.16 -2.16 -3.49
C CYS A 110 -6.23 -1.09 -3.23
N ARG A 111 -7.07 -1.25 -2.18
CA ARG A 111 -8.00 -0.20 -1.73
C ARG A 111 -7.30 1.08 -1.28
N ALA A 112 -5.99 1.03 -1.00
CA ALA A 112 -5.22 2.19 -0.57
C ALA A 112 -4.81 3.14 -1.70
N PHE A 113 -5.09 2.80 -2.97
CA PHE A 113 -4.65 3.57 -4.13
C PHE A 113 -5.86 4.13 -4.88
N GLY A 114 -6.29 5.35 -4.54
CA GLY A 114 -7.43 6.00 -5.21
C GLY A 114 -7.20 6.43 -6.68
N PHE A 115 -5.96 6.29 -7.20
CA PHE A 115 -5.58 6.84 -8.52
C PHE A 115 -4.96 5.82 -9.50
N PHE A 116 -4.65 4.61 -9.04
CA PHE A 116 -4.09 3.55 -9.90
C PHE A 116 -4.36 2.16 -9.31
N GLN A 117 -4.36 1.14 -10.16
CA GLN A 117 -4.42 -0.26 -9.74
C GLN A 117 -3.00 -0.86 -9.73
N CYS A 118 -2.60 -1.46 -8.60
CA CYS A 118 -1.28 -2.07 -8.47
C CYS A 118 -1.21 -3.42 -9.22
N ASN A 119 -0.37 -3.48 -10.24
CA ASN A 119 -0.11 -4.70 -11.04
C ASN A 119 1.31 -5.26 -10.80
N CYS A 120 1.88 -5.05 -9.59
CA CYS A 120 3.18 -5.64 -9.26
C CYS A 120 3.11 -7.17 -9.22
N VAL A 121 4.27 -7.85 -9.32
CA VAL A 121 4.36 -9.32 -9.36
C VAL A 121 3.53 -10.01 -8.28
N ARG A 122 3.57 -9.50 -7.03
CA ARG A 122 2.78 -10.04 -5.92
C ARG A 122 1.27 -9.90 -6.17
N CYS A 123 0.79 -8.70 -6.49
CA CYS A 123 -0.64 -8.47 -6.75
C CYS A 123 -1.14 -9.24 -7.98
N ASP A 124 -0.33 -9.34 -9.04
CA ASP A 124 -0.67 -10.10 -10.24
C ASP A 124 -0.85 -11.60 -9.93
N GLN A 125 0.05 -12.17 -9.13
CA GLN A 125 -0.04 -13.56 -8.68
C GLN A 125 -1.21 -13.78 -7.73
N ASP A 126 -1.41 -12.90 -6.75
CA ASP A 126 -2.48 -13.02 -5.75
C ASP A 126 -3.88 -12.90 -6.37
N ASN A 127 -4.04 -12.12 -7.45
CA ASN A 127 -5.32 -11.97 -8.15
C ASN A 127 -5.64 -13.13 -9.11
N LYS A 128 -4.63 -13.88 -9.58
CA LYS A 128 -4.79 -14.94 -10.59
C LYS A 128 -4.84 -16.35 -10.01
N LEU A 129 -4.36 -16.54 -8.78
CA LEU A 129 -4.20 -17.85 -8.16
C LEU A 129 -5.17 -18.03 -7.00
N ASP A 130 -5.70 -19.25 -6.87
CA ASP A 130 -6.46 -19.69 -5.70
C ASP A 130 -5.85 -21.01 -5.18
N PRO A 131 -5.15 -21.00 -4.02
CA PRO A 131 -4.95 -19.85 -3.15
C PRO A 131 -4.01 -18.80 -3.76
N PRO A 132 -4.12 -17.53 -3.34
CA PRO A 132 -3.14 -16.49 -3.63
C PRO A 132 -1.73 -16.95 -3.25
N LYS A 133 -0.70 -16.64 -4.04
CA LYS A 133 0.67 -17.14 -3.76
C LYS A 133 1.37 -16.36 -2.66
N GLY A 134 1.37 -15.04 -2.75
CA GLY A 134 1.98 -14.16 -1.76
C GLY A 134 1.11 -14.01 -0.50
N ASP A 135 -0.20 -14.06 -0.68
CA ASP A 135 -1.17 -13.85 0.41
C ASP A 135 -1.78 -15.12 0.99
N ALA A 136 -1.33 -16.30 0.55
CA ALA A 136 -1.90 -17.61 0.91
C ALA A 136 -2.26 -17.71 2.39
N LEU A 137 -1.29 -17.36 3.26
CA LEU A 137 -1.40 -17.44 4.71
C LEU A 137 -2.24 -16.30 5.31
N LEU A 138 -2.30 -15.13 4.66
CA LEU A 138 -3.11 -13.99 5.10
C LEU A 138 -4.60 -14.22 4.87
N THR A 139 -4.94 -15.14 3.96
CA THR A 139 -6.31 -15.56 3.66
C THR A 139 -6.65 -16.96 4.19
N ALA A 140 -5.76 -17.56 5.00
CA ALA A 140 -6.00 -18.88 5.56
C ALA A 140 -7.11 -18.83 6.62
N PHE A 141 -7.92 -19.88 6.70
CA PHE A 141 -8.98 -20.02 7.71
C PHE A 141 -8.86 -21.37 8.41
N GLN A 142 -9.44 -21.48 9.59
CA GLN A 142 -9.52 -22.73 10.33
C GLN A 142 -10.67 -23.58 9.79
N CYS A 143 -10.37 -24.79 9.33
CA CYS A 143 -11.42 -25.72 8.89
C CYS A 143 -12.24 -26.21 10.10
N SER A 144 -13.56 -26.09 10.05
CA SER A 144 -14.47 -26.52 11.12
C SER A 144 -14.42 -28.02 11.43
N LYS A 145 -14.00 -28.87 10.48
CA LYS A 145 -13.85 -30.33 10.70
C LYS A 145 -12.46 -30.77 11.14
N CYS A 146 -11.42 -30.05 10.72
CA CYS A 146 -10.03 -30.45 10.98
C CYS A 146 -9.35 -29.60 12.04
N GLU A 147 -9.98 -28.51 12.47
CA GLU A 147 -9.55 -27.57 13.52
C GLU A 147 -8.12 -27.02 13.33
N LEU A 148 -7.59 -27.04 12.11
CA LEU A 148 -6.27 -26.52 11.78
C LEU A 148 -6.40 -25.39 10.75
N PRO A 149 -5.54 -24.35 10.83
CA PRO A 149 -5.48 -23.29 9.82
C PRO A 149 -5.01 -23.89 8.49
N ARG A 150 -5.80 -23.72 7.43
CA ARG A 150 -5.53 -24.28 6.11
C ARG A 150 -5.76 -23.26 5.01
N LEU A 151 -5.00 -23.45 3.93
CA LEU A 151 -5.17 -22.72 2.68
C LEU A 151 -6.46 -23.19 2.01
N ARG A 152 -7.31 -22.24 1.60
CA ARG A 152 -8.44 -22.53 0.70
C ARG A 152 -7.85 -23.00 -0.63
N LEU A 153 -8.42 -24.06 -1.20
CA LEU A 153 -8.29 -24.36 -2.62
C LEU A 153 -9.71 -24.40 -3.16
N GLN A 154 -10.17 -23.35 -3.83
CA GLN A 154 -11.48 -23.30 -4.49
C GLN A 154 -12.67 -23.56 -3.55
N GLY A 155 -12.61 -23.05 -2.32
CA GLY A 155 -13.67 -23.29 -1.34
C GLY A 155 -13.53 -24.56 -0.50
N ILE A 156 -12.56 -25.42 -0.81
CA ILE A 156 -12.48 -26.78 -0.27
C ILE A 156 -11.27 -26.95 0.64
N CYS A 157 -11.45 -27.68 1.74
CA CYS A 157 -10.34 -28.12 2.59
C CYS A 157 -9.53 -29.22 1.89
N PRO A 158 -8.22 -29.04 1.64
CA PRO A 158 -7.41 -30.01 0.90
C PRO A 158 -7.19 -31.34 1.64
N ARG A 159 -7.54 -31.42 2.93
CA ARG A 159 -7.36 -32.65 3.73
C ARG A 159 -8.62 -33.50 3.80
N CYS A 160 -9.77 -32.88 4.09
CA CYS A 160 -11.03 -33.61 4.34
C CYS A 160 -12.08 -33.43 3.24
N GLY A 161 -11.81 -32.59 2.23
CA GLY A 161 -12.74 -32.34 1.11
C GLY A 161 -14.01 -31.58 1.50
N ALA A 162 -14.12 -31.06 2.73
CA ALA A 162 -15.27 -30.29 3.14
C ALA A 162 -15.31 -28.93 2.41
N SER A 163 -16.50 -28.54 1.97
CA SER A 163 -16.79 -27.13 1.64
C SER A 163 -16.65 -26.31 2.91
N CYS A 164 -15.86 -25.25 2.87
CA CYS A 164 -15.69 -24.32 3.97
C CYS A 164 -16.13 -22.95 3.49
N GLU A 165 -17.28 -22.46 3.96
CA GLU A 165 -17.77 -21.11 3.70
C GLU A 165 -16.95 -20.09 4.51
N SER A 166 -16.73 -18.91 3.94
CA SER A 166 -16.08 -17.79 4.63
C SER A 166 -16.98 -17.32 5.76
N GLY A 167 -16.47 -17.35 6.99
CA GLY A 167 -17.05 -16.58 8.10
C GLY A 167 -16.90 -15.08 7.89
#